data_AF-A0A1F5SNI4-F1
#
_entry.id   AF-A0A1F5SNI4-F1
#
_cell.length_a   1.000
_cell.length_b   1.000
_cell.length_c   1.000
_cell.angle_alpha   90.00
_cell.angle_beta   90.00
_cell.angle_gamma   90.00
#
_symmetry.space_group_name_H-M   'P 1'
#
loop_
_entity.id
_entity.type
_entity.pdbx_description
1 polymer ?
#
loop_
_entity_poly.entity_id
_entity_poly.type
_entity_poly.pdbx_seq_one_letter_code
_entity_poly.pdbx_strand_id
1 'polypeptide(L)'
;MKKNTTTSLTNLPLSVWVLLLFLVVALAASTYMITDNARRIALAKQDELIKSEVQTAVGALQALYDRSQRGEIALAYAERVGEDVLRNTTYGDGGYFWADTSDGTNVVLYGDASVEGKNRADAEMNGIKYVQKILTAGQQPGGGYANYWYPKQGQTTPLAKRSYSLYFAPFDWVVGTGYYVSDIR
;
A
#
# COMPACT_ATOMS: atom_id res chain seq x y z
N MET A 1 48.23 -27.10 -47.10
CA MET A 1 47.43 -27.44 -45.91
C MET A 1 47.73 -26.43 -44.80
N LYS A 2 46.82 -25.49 -44.49
CA LYS A 2 46.94 -24.62 -43.31
C LYS A 2 46.39 -25.39 -42.10
N LYS A 3 47.21 -25.62 -41.08
CA LYS A 3 46.78 -26.24 -39.82
C LYS A 3 45.87 -25.24 -39.10
N ASN A 4 44.61 -25.59 -38.89
CA ASN A 4 43.73 -24.88 -37.97
C ASN A 4 44.22 -25.16 -36.55
N THR A 5 44.98 -24.23 -35.98
CA THR A 5 45.29 -24.22 -34.55
C THR A 5 44.04 -23.78 -33.81
N THR A 6 43.24 -24.74 -33.36
CA THR A 6 42.21 -24.52 -32.35
C THR A 6 42.91 -24.21 -31.03
N THR A 7 42.94 -22.94 -30.65
CA THR A 7 43.40 -22.52 -29.32
C THR A 7 42.46 -23.10 -28.28
N SER A 8 42.93 -24.08 -27.50
CA SER A 8 42.17 -24.62 -26.38
C SER A 8 41.84 -23.50 -25.39
N LEU A 9 40.60 -23.45 -24.90
CA LEU A 9 40.16 -22.48 -23.88
C LEU A 9 41.03 -22.53 -22.62
N THR A 10 41.69 -23.66 -22.34
CA THR A 10 42.60 -23.85 -21.21
C THR A 10 43.92 -23.07 -21.31
N ASN A 11 44.27 -22.53 -22.48
CA ASN A 11 45.57 -21.89 -22.73
C ASN A 11 45.52 -20.35 -22.74
N LEU A 12 44.40 -19.75 -22.32
CA LEU A 12 44.26 -18.29 -22.23
C LEU A 12 45.08 -17.72 -21.04
N PRO A 13 45.66 -16.51 -21.17
CA PRO A 13 46.41 -15.91 -20.08
C PRO A 13 45.48 -15.56 -18.91
N LEU A 14 46.00 -15.61 -17.67
CA LEU A 14 45.23 -15.31 -16.44
C LEU A 14 44.49 -13.96 -16.51
N SER A 15 45.05 -12.96 -17.19
CA SER A 15 44.42 -11.66 -17.41
C SER A 15 43.08 -11.76 -18.14
N VAL A 16 42.93 -12.67 -19.10
CA VAL A 16 41.65 -12.90 -19.80
C VAL A 16 40.63 -13.50 -18.83
N TRP A 17 41.03 -14.45 -17.98
CA TRP A 17 40.13 -15.01 -16.97
C TRP A 17 39.70 -14.00 -15.91
N VAL A 18 40.62 -13.13 -15.47
CA VAL A 18 40.29 -12.02 -14.55
C VAL A 18 39.33 -11.03 -15.20
N LEU A 19 39.54 -10.67 -16.47
CA LEU A 19 38.63 -9.81 -17.21
C LEU A 19 37.25 -10.45 -17.39
N LEU A 20 37.18 -11.75 -17.69
CA LEU A 20 35.91 -12.47 -17.77
C LEU A 20 35.18 -12.52 -16.43
N LEU A 21 35.89 -12.80 -15.33
CA LEU A 21 35.31 -12.78 -13.99
C LEU A 21 34.78 -11.37 -13.64
N PHE A 22 35.58 -10.34 -13.92
CA PHE A 22 35.18 -8.95 -13.69
C PHE A 22 33.93 -8.60 -14.51
N LEU A 23 33.87 -9.01 -15.78
CA LEU A 23 32.69 -8.83 -16.62
C LEU A 23 31.46 -9.52 -16.03
N VAL A 24 31.59 -10.78 -15.61
CA VAL A 24 30.48 -11.53 -14.98
C VAL A 24 29.99 -10.83 -13.71
N VAL A 25 30.90 -10.38 -12.85
CA VAL A 25 30.55 -9.64 -11.61
C VAL A 25 29.88 -8.31 -11.95
N ALA A 26 30.37 -7.58 -12.95
CA ALA A 26 29.78 -6.33 -13.39
C ALA A 26 28.37 -6.50 -13.96
N LEU A 27 28.13 -7.56 -14.75
CA LEU A 27 26.77 -7.89 -15.25
C LEU A 27 25.83 -8.32 -14.12
N ALA A 28 26.31 -9.11 -13.15
CA ALA A 28 25.50 -9.50 -12.01
C ALA A 28 25.11 -8.28 -11.16
N ALA A 29 26.06 -7.38 -10.90
CA ALA A 29 25.83 -6.14 -10.17
C ALA A 29 24.86 -5.20 -10.90
N SER A 30 25.03 -5.02 -12.21
CA SER A 30 24.14 -4.17 -13.00
C SER A 30 22.72 -4.74 -13.07
N THR A 31 22.58 -6.05 -13.25
CA THR A 31 21.28 -6.73 -13.23
C THR A 31 20.59 -6.54 -11.88
N TYR A 32 21.32 -6.75 -10.78
CA TYR A 32 20.80 -6.51 -9.43
C TYR A 32 20.31 -5.07 -9.27
N MET A 33 21.12 -4.08 -9.64
CA MET A 33 20.74 -2.66 -9.55
C MET A 33 19.51 -2.31 -10.39
N ILE A 34 19.41 -2.85 -11.62
CA ILE A 34 18.23 -2.63 -12.48
C ILE A 34 16.99 -3.22 -11.83
N THR A 35 17.06 -4.44 -11.30
CA THR A 35 15.92 -5.09 -10.64
C THR A 35 15.50 -4.39 -9.34
N ASP A 36 16.45 -3.94 -8.52
CA ASP A 36 16.15 -3.17 -7.30
C ASP A 36 15.50 -1.83 -7.65
N ASN A 37 16.01 -1.13 -8.66
CA ASN A 37 15.45 0.14 -9.11
C ASN A 37 14.04 -0.04 -9.69
N ALA A 38 13.82 -1.07 -10.51
CA ALA A 38 12.49 -1.40 -11.03
C ALA A 38 11.49 -1.65 -9.90
N ARG A 39 11.90 -2.40 -8.86
CA ARG A 39 11.07 -2.65 -7.68
C ARG A 39 10.75 -1.37 -6.91
N ARG A 40 11.74 -0.49 -6.71
CA ARG A 40 11.52 0.82 -6.05
C ARG A 40 10.53 1.69 -6.82
N ILE A 41 10.65 1.73 -8.15
CA ILE A 41 9.70 2.45 -9.02
C ILE A 41 8.29 1.84 -8.89
N ALA A 42 8.17 0.52 -8.89
CA ALA A 42 6.89 -0.16 -8.74
C ALA A 42 6.23 0.17 -7.39
N LEU A 43 6.99 0.14 -6.29
CA LEU A 43 6.51 0.54 -4.96
C LEU A 43 6.10 2.01 -4.90
N ALA A 44 6.90 2.92 -5.47
CA ALA A 44 6.57 4.34 -5.50
C ALA A 44 5.28 4.62 -6.31
N LYS A 45 5.08 3.90 -7.42
CA LYS A 45 3.84 3.98 -8.20
C LYS A 45 2.63 3.51 -7.40
N GLN A 46 2.79 2.46 -6.61
CA GLN A 46 1.72 1.95 -5.74
C GLN A 46 1.43 2.89 -4.58
N ASP A 47 2.44 3.53 -4.01
CA ASP A 47 2.29 4.59 -3.00
C ASP A 47 1.48 5.77 -3.56
N GLU A 48 1.80 6.25 -4.77
CA GLU A 48 1.03 7.31 -5.42
C GLU A 48 -0.41 6.87 -5.77
N LEU A 49 -0.60 5.61 -6.18
CA LEU A 49 -1.94 5.06 -6.44
C LEU A 49 -2.80 5.10 -5.17
N ILE A 50 -2.35 4.48 -4.07
CA ILE A 50 -3.15 4.42 -2.83
C ILE A 50 -3.42 5.82 -2.25
N LYS A 51 -2.49 6.76 -2.42
CA LYS A 51 -2.70 8.16 -2.06
C LYS A 51 -3.81 8.80 -2.89
N SER A 52 -3.75 8.65 -4.21
CA SER A 52 -4.77 9.18 -5.13
C SER A 52 -6.14 8.58 -4.85
N GLU A 53 -6.21 7.27 -4.57
CA GLU A 53 -7.47 6.58 -4.29
C GLU A 53 -8.11 7.06 -2.98
N VAL A 54 -7.31 7.27 -1.92
CA VAL A 54 -7.82 7.89 -0.67
C VAL A 54 -8.29 9.32 -0.90
N GLN A 55 -7.56 10.11 -1.69
CA GLN A 55 -7.98 11.49 -2.01
C GLN A 55 -9.29 11.51 -2.80
N THR A 56 -9.48 10.59 -3.75
CA THR A 56 -10.74 10.41 -4.47
C THR A 56 -11.87 10.03 -3.51
N ALA A 57 -11.64 9.07 -2.63
CA ALA A 57 -12.63 8.65 -1.63
C ALA A 57 -13.03 9.81 -0.71
N VAL A 58 -12.06 10.54 -0.16
CA VAL A 58 -12.31 11.73 0.67
C VAL A 58 -13.03 12.83 -0.11
N GLY A 59 -12.71 13.03 -1.40
CA GLY A 59 -13.43 13.96 -2.27
C GLY A 59 -14.90 13.58 -2.46
N ALA A 60 -15.22 12.29 -2.55
CA ALA A 60 -16.59 11.81 -2.59
C ALA A 60 -17.33 12.06 -1.26
N LEU A 61 -16.67 11.86 -0.12
CA LEU A 61 -17.21 12.20 1.20
C LEU A 61 -17.45 13.71 1.35
N GLN A 62 -16.53 14.54 0.87
CA GLN A 62 -16.68 15.99 0.85
C GLN A 62 -17.91 16.41 0.06
N ALA A 63 -18.15 15.82 -1.12
CA ALA A 63 -19.34 16.12 -1.90
C ALA A 63 -20.65 15.76 -1.16
N LEU A 64 -20.67 14.66 -0.40
CA LEU A 64 -21.81 14.28 0.44
C LEU A 64 -22.00 15.27 1.60
N TYR A 65 -20.92 15.64 2.28
CA TYR A 65 -20.95 16.65 3.33
C TYR A 65 -21.45 18.00 2.81
N ASP A 66 -20.98 18.47 1.65
CA ASP A 66 -21.39 19.74 1.07
C ASP A 66 -22.89 19.78 0.74
N ARG A 67 -23.46 18.66 0.27
CA ARG A 67 -24.91 18.53 0.08
C ARG A 67 -25.66 18.64 1.40
N SER A 68 -25.10 18.07 2.47
CA SER A 68 -25.67 18.23 3.81
C SER A 68 -25.60 19.68 4.30
N GLN A 69 -24.49 20.38 4.08
CA GLN A 69 -24.34 21.79 4.46
C GLN A 69 -25.30 22.71 3.71
N ARG A 70 -25.70 22.35 2.49
CA ARG A 70 -26.75 23.05 1.72
C ARG A 70 -28.18 22.67 2.14
N GLY A 71 -28.35 21.77 3.11
CA GLY A 71 -29.66 21.30 3.57
C GLY A 71 -30.38 20.36 2.61
N GLU A 72 -29.69 19.82 1.59
CA GLU A 72 -30.29 18.89 0.62
C GLU A 72 -30.51 17.50 1.24
N ILE A 73 -29.63 17.10 2.16
CA ILE A 73 -29.68 15.82 2.88
C ILE A 73 -29.29 16.03 4.34
N ALA A 74 -29.75 15.15 5.23
CA ALA A 74 -29.30 15.16 6.63
C ALA A 74 -27.84 14.69 6.75
N LEU A 75 -27.10 15.20 7.73
CA LEU A 75 -25.70 14.80 7.97
C LEU A 75 -25.57 13.29 8.20
N ALA A 76 -26.42 12.72 9.06
CA ALA A 76 -26.46 11.28 9.30
C ALA A 76 -26.75 10.46 8.03
N TYR A 77 -27.51 11.02 7.08
CA TYR A 77 -27.73 10.36 5.80
C TYR A 77 -26.47 10.43 4.92
N ALA A 78 -25.77 11.57 4.91
CA ALA A 78 -24.49 11.74 4.21
C ALA A 78 -23.42 10.76 4.73
N GLU A 79 -23.30 10.64 6.05
CA GLU A 79 -22.40 9.67 6.71
C GLU A 79 -22.76 8.23 6.30
N ARG A 80 -24.02 7.82 6.45
CA ARG A 80 -24.45 6.46 6.05
C ARG A 80 -24.14 6.14 4.58
N VAL A 81 -24.38 7.09 3.67
CA VAL A 81 -24.02 6.90 2.26
C VAL A 81 -22.50 6.83 2.07
N GLY A 82 -21.74 7.62 2.83
CA GLY A 82 -20.28 7.56 2.85
C GLY A 82 -19.75 6.20 3.30
N GLU A 83 -20.31 5.64 4.37
CA GLU A 83 -20.00 4.28 4.83
C GLU A 83 -20.24 3.26 3.72
N ASP A 84 -21.41 3.30 3.08
CA ASP A 84 -21.77 2.39 1.99
C ASP A 84 -20.84 2.52 0.78
N VAL A 85 -20.43 3.74 0.42
CA VAL A 85 -19.47 3.99 -0.65
C VAL A 85 -18.13 3.35 -0.31
N LEU A 86 -17.57 3.63 0.88
CA LEU A 86 -16.29 3.05 1.29
C LEU A 86 -16.34 1.53 1.40
N ARG A 87 -17.45 0.98 1.91
CA ARG A 87 -17.67 -0.46 2.10
C ARG A 87 -17.70 -1.25 0.80
N ASN A 88 -18.36 -0.69 -0.22
CA ASN A 88 -18.63 -1.42 -1.46
C ASN A 88 -17.68 -1.07 -2.60
N THR A 89 -16.87 -0.01 -2.46
CA THR A 89 -15.92 0.38 -3.51
C THR A 89 -14.65 -0.44 -3.41
N THR A 90 -14.35 -1.13 -4.52
CA THR A 90 -13.06 -1.78 -4.76
C THR A 90 -12.43 -1.24 -6.04
N TYR A 91 -11.11 -1.34 -6.17
CA TYR A 91 -10.39 -0.89 -7.35
C TYR A 91 -9.17 -1.76 -7.65
N GLY A 92 -8.64 -1.68 -8.87
CA GLY A 92 -7.48 -2.47 -9.29
C GLY A 92 -7.68 -3.97 -9.07
N ASP A 93 -6.64 -4.65 -8.57
CA ASP A 93 -6.66 -6.08 -8.23
C ASP A 93 -7.05 -6.29 -6.76
N GLY A 94 -8.27 -5.87 -6.41
CA GLY A 94 -8.83 -6.07 -5.06
C GLY A 94 -8.40 -5.06 -3.99
N GLY A 95 -8.03 -3.84 -4.39
CA GLY A 95 -7.90 -2.70 -3.47
C GLY A 95 -9.24 -2.36 -2.82
N TYR A 96 -9.22 -1.97 -1.56
CA TYR A 96 -10.41 -1.72 -0.75
C TYR A 96 -10.16 -0.64 0.31
N PHE A 97 -11.24 -0.02 0.79
CA PHE A 97 -11.17 1.04 1.79
C PHE A 97 -11.55 0.57 3.19
N TRP A 98 -11.11 1.34 4.19
CA TRP A 98 -11.63 1.30 5.56
C TRP A 98 -11.68 2.73 6.11
N ALA A 99 -12.45 2.90 7.18
CA ALA A 99 -12.41 4.12 7.98
C ALA A 99 -12.52 3.79 9.47
N ASP A 100 -11.81 4.56 10.27
CA ASP A 100 -11.93 4.62 11.72
C ASP A 100 -12.15 6.06 12.14
N THR A 101 -12.84 6.28 13.25
CA THR A 101 -12.84 7.59 13.90
C THR A 101 -11.41 7.96 14.35
N SER A 102 -11.17 9.24 14.69
CA SER A 102 -9.86 9.68 15.15
C SER A 102 -9.36 8.98 16.43
N ASP A 103 -10.27 8.42 17.23
CA ASP A 103 -9.96 7.62 18.42
C ASP A 103 -9.81 6.11 18.17
N GLY A 104 -10.04 5.65 16.93
CA GLY A 104 -9.91 4.26 16.53
C GLY A 104 -11.17 3.40 16.64
N THR A 105 -12.35 4.00 16.81
CA THR A 105 -13.63 3.31 16.64
C THR A 105 -13.85 3.00 15.16
N ASN A 106 -14.01 1.73 14.82
CA ASN A 106 -14.18 1.37 13.41
C ASN A 106 -15.54 1.83 12.88
N VAL A 107 -15.51 2.49 11.72
CA VAL A 107 -16.69 2.95 11.00
C VAL A 107 -17.07 1.91 9.95
N VAL A 108 -16.09 1.54 9.13
CA VAL A 108 -16.24 0.55 8.07
C VAL A 108 -14.94 -0.20 7.86
N LEU A 109 -15.06 -1.50 7.62
CA LEU A 109 -13.96 -2.34 7.17
C LEU A 109 -14.45 -3.31 6.09
N TYR A 110 -13.84 -3.23 4.91
CA TYR A 110 -14.17 -4.13 3.81
C TYR A 110 -14.06 -5.61 4.22
N GLY A 111 -15.17 -6.33 4.04
CA GLY A 111 -15.23 -7.77 4.27
C GLY A 111 -15.32 -8.21 5.73
N ASP A 112 -15.38 -7.29 6.70
CA ASP A 112 -15.51 -7.62 8.12
C ASP A 112 -16.34 -6.56 8.86
N ALA A 113 -17.66 -6.70 8.80
CA ALA A 113 -18.58 -5.85 9.56
C ALA A 113 -18.59 -6.16 11.07
N SER A 114 -17.92 -7.22 11.52
CA SER A 114 -17.96 -7.64 12.93
C SER A 114 -17.19 -6.71 13.86
N VAL A 115 -16.33 -5.85 13.31
CA VAL A 115 -15.55 -4.86 14.06
C VAL A 115 -16.17 -3.47 14.08
N GLU A 116 -17.23 -3.23 13.30
CA GLU A 116 -17.86 -1.91 13.18
C GLU A 116 -18.48 -1.46 14.51
N GLY A 117 -18.30 -0.18 14.84
CA GLY A 117 -18.69 0.42 16.11
C GLY A 117 -17.79 0.05 17.29
N LYS A 118 -16.72 -0.74 17.10
CA LYS A 118 -15.79 -1.12 18.18
C LYS A 118 -14.52 -0.31 18.09
N ASN A 119 -14.04 0.17 19.25
CA ASN A 119 -12.71 0.74 19.35
C ASN A 119 -11.66 -0.35 19.18
N ARG A 120 -10.79 -0.18 18.20
CA ARG A 120 -9.70 -1.11 17.86
C ARG A 120 -8.33 -0.45 17.92
N ALA A 121 -8.18 0.68 18.62
CA ALA A 121 -6.91 1.39 18.74
C ALA A 121 -5.79 0.49 19.31
N ASP A 122 -6.13 -0.38 20.26
CA ASP A 122 -5.19 -1.34 20.86
C ASP A 122 -5.06 -2.65 20.11
N ALA A 123 -5.73 -2.82 18.96
CA ALA A 123 -5.59 -4.02 18.15
C ALA A 123 -4.14 -4.17 17.67
N GLU A 124 -3.59 -5.35 17.91
CA GLU A 124 -2.19 -5.65 17.69
C GLU A 124 -2.03 -6.84 16.75
N MET A 125 -1.03 -6.76 15.87
CA MET A 125 -0.61 -7.88 15.04
C MET A 125 0.92 -7.89 14.93
N ASN A 126 1.54 -9.03 15.23
CA ASN A 126 2.99 -9.20 15.27
C ASN A 126 3.72 -8.13 16.12
N GLY A 127 3.20 -7.80 17.31
CA GLY A 127 3.80 -6.80 18.20
C GLY A 127 3.59 -5.33 17.78
N ILE A 128 2.74 -5.08 16.77
CA ILE A 128 2.46 -3.74 16.24
C ILE A 128 1.00 -3.38 16.47
N LYS A 129 0.75 -2.30 17.23
CA LYS A 129 -0.56 -1.64 17.32
C LYS A 129 -0.87 -0.91 16.01
N TYR A 130 -1.36 -1.66 15.03
CA TYR A 130 -1.44 -1.19 13.64
C TYR A 130 -2.44 -0.06 13.46
N VAL A 131 -3.54 -0.05 14.22
CA VAL A 131 -4.55 1.02 14.16
C VAL A 131 -3.97 2.34 14.63
N GLN A 132 -3.27 2.38 15.77
CA GLN A 132 -2.58 3.59 16.23
C GLN A 132 -1.57 4.12 15.20
N LYS A 133 -0.83 3.24 14.50
CA LYS A 133 0.08 3.67 13.42
C LYS A 133 -0.67 4.29 12.25
N ILE A 134 -1.81 3.71 11.85
CA ILE A 134 -2.68 4.22 10.79
C ILE A 134 -3.24 5.60 11.17
N LEU A 135 -3.81 5.73 12.38
CA LEU A 135 -4.37 6.98 12.89
C LEU A 135 -3.29 8.08 12.94
N THR A 136 -2.14 7.77 13.56
CA THR A 136 -1.00 8.70 13.67
C THR A 136 -0.56 9.20 12.28
N ALA A 137 -0.50 8.32 11.28
CA ALA A 137 -0.13 8.69 9.93
C ALA A 137 -1.22 9.50 9.23
N GLY A 138 -2.49 9.08 9.33
CA GLY A 138 -3.61 9.72 8.65
C GLY A 138 -3.97 11.10 9.17
N GLN A 139 -3.67 11.37 10.44
CA GLN A 139 -3.88 12.67 11.08
C GLN A 139 -2.72 13.66 10.87
N GLN A 140 -1.65 13.28 10.15
CA GLN A 140 -0.64 14.24 9.73
C GLN A 140 -1.20 15.24 8.69
N PRO A 141 -0.64 16.45 8.57
CA PRO A 141 -1.00 17.39 7.51
C PRO A 141 -0.86 16.74 6.13
N GLY A 142 -1.98 16.62 5.40
CA GLY A 142 -2.00 15.97 4.10
C GLY A 142 -1.88 14.43 4.14
N GLY A 143 -2.19 13.80 5.28
CA GLY A 143 -2.20 12.35 5.44
C GLY A 143 -0.80 11.72 5.52
N GLY A 144 -0.74 10.39 5.57
CA GLY A 144 0.52 9.70 5.77
C GLY A 144 0.48 8.21 5.49
N TYR A 145 1.69 7.64 5.36
CA TYR A 145 1.87 6.21 5.09
C TYR A 145 2.17 5.42 6.36
N ALA A 146 1.64 4.20 6.46
CA ALA A 146 1.93 3.27 7.55
C ALA A 146 2.28 1.87 7.02
N ASN A 147 3.31 1.26 7.61
CA ASN A 147 3.68 -0.14 7.39
C ASN A 147 3.27 -0.98 8.61
N TYR A 148 2.54 -2.06 8.36
CA TYR A 148 2.02 -2.96 9.40
C TYR A 148 1.74 -4.35 8.83
N TRP A 149 1.20 -5.25 9.65
CA TRP A 149 0.82 -6.59 9.27
C TRP A 149 -0.69 -6.71 9.31
N TYR A 150 -1.27 -7.28 8.27
CA TYR A 150 -2.71 -7.53 8.20
C TYR A 150 -2.99 -8.71 7.27
N PRO A 151 -3.96 -9.58 7.56
CA PRO A 151 -4.32 -10.66 6.65
C PRO A 151 -5.05 -10.15 5.41
N LYS A 152 -5.10 -10.96 4.35
CA LYS A 152 -6.06 -10.76 3.25
C LYS A 152 -7.47 -11.15 3.72
N GLN A 153 -8.49 -10.61 3.06
CA GLN A 153 -9.89 -10.97 3.35
C GLN A 153 -10.07 -12.49 3.33
N GLY A 154 -10.74 -13.03 4.35
CA GLY A 154 -10.98 -14.47 4.48
C GLY A 154 -9.75 -15.30 4.89
N GLN A 155 -8.61 -14.68 5.18
CA GLN A 155 -7.40 -15.34 5.66
C GLN A 155 -7.06 -14.90 7.08
N THR A 156 -6.21 -15.68 7.75
CA THR A 156 -5.72 -15.38 9.12
C THR A 156 -4.23 -15.07 9.16
N THR A 157 -3.47 -15.51 8.16
CA THR A 157 -2.03 -15.29 8.09
C THR A 157 -1.71 -13.81 7.82
N PRO A 158 -1.01 -13.12 8.73
CA PRO A 158 -0.61 -11.73 8.53
C PRO A 158 0.38 -11.58 7.39
N LEU A 159 0.15 -10.60 6.51
CA LEU A 159 1.07 -10.22 5.43
C LEU A 159 1.52 -8.77 5.61
N ALA A 160 2.72 -8.47 5.11
CA ALA A 160 3.25 -7.10 5.15
C ALA A 160 2.37 -6.21 4.26
N LYS A 161 1.78 -5.19 4.88
CA LYS A 161 0.88 -4.23 4.23
C LYS A 161 1.41 -2.82 4.41
N ARG A 162 1.30 -2.04 3.34
CA ARG A 162 1.56 -0.59 3.35
C ARG A 162 0.28 0.13 2.99
N SER A 163 -0.08 1.14 3.77
CA SER A 163 -1.25 1.98 3.52
C SER A 163 -0.89 3.44 3.41
N TYR A 164 -1.80 4.20 2.81
CA TYR A 164 -1.91 5.63 3.00
C TYR A 164 -3.26 5.92 3.66
N SER A 165 -3.29 6.92 4.52
CA SER A 165 -4.50 7.34 5.20
C SER A 165 -4.59 8.85 5.27
N LEU A 166 -5.82 9.36 5.30
CA LEU A 166 -6.12 10.79 5.33
C LEU A 166 -7.29 11.04 6.26
N TYR A 167 -7.14 12.01 7.16
CA TYR A 167 -8.19 12.44 8.06
C TYR A 167 -9.17 13.39 7.37
N PHE A 168 -10.43 13.00 7.36
CA PHE A 168 -11.58 13.78 6.91
C PHE A 168 -12.34 14.31 8.13
N ALA A 169 -11.98 15.52 8.54
CA ALA A 169 -12.50 16.16 9.76
C ALA A 169 -14.04 16.27 9.85
N PRO A 170 -14.79 16.55 8.77
CA PRO A 170 -16.25 16.71 8.88
C PRO A 170 -17.00 15.49 9.43
N PHE A 171 -16.49 14.27 9.21
CA PHE A 171 -17.08 13.05 9.75
C PHE A 171 -16.23 12.44 10.89
N ASP A 172 -15.12 13.07 11.27
CA ASP A 172 -14.10 12.50 12.16
C ASP A 172 -13.45 11.19 11.63
N TRP A 173 -13.37 10.98 10.32
CA TRP A 173 -12.91 9.70 9.76
C TRP A 173 -11.46 9.74 9.27
N VAL A 174 -10.63 8.83 9.73
CA VAL A 174 -9.36 8.47 9.11
C VAL A 174 -9.62 7.40 8.05
N VAL A 175 -9.68 7.83 6.79
CA VAL A 175 -9.95 6.95 5.63
C VAL A 175 -8.63 6.40 5.10
N GLY A 176 -8.58 5.11 4.81
CA GLY A 176 -7.37 4.46 4.31
C GLY A 176 -7.62 3.42 3.23
N THR A 177 -6.58 3.21 2.43
CA THR A 177 -6.42 2.06 1.54
C THR A 177 -4.95 1.61 1.53
N GLY A 178 -4.64 0.43 0.99
CA GLY A 178 -3.27 -0.06 0.94
C GLY A 178 -3.08 -1.26 0.02
N TYR A 179 -1.82 -1.68 -0.10
CA TYR A 179 -1.41 -2.86 -0.85
C TYR A 179 -0.55 -3.79 -0.01
N TYR A 180 -0.54 -5.07 -0.37
CA TYR A 180 0.35 -6.06 0.23
C TYR A 180 1.69 -6.04 -0.49
N VAL A 181 2.78 -5.94 0.25
CA VAL A 181 4.14 -5.81 -0.32
C VAL A 181 4.53 -7.03 -1.16
N SER A 182 3.98 -8.20 -0.83
CA SER A 182 4.17 -9.45 -1.58
C SER A 182 3.58 -9.42 -2.99
N ASP A 183 2.61 -8.55 -3.24
CA ASP A 183 1.92 -8.49 -4.54
C ASP A 183 2.72 -7.65 -5.55
N ILE A 184 3.75 -6.93 -5.09
CA ILE A 184 4.60 -6.08 -5.94
C ILE A 184 5.80 -6.90 -6.42
N ARG A 185 5.89 -7.08 -7.73
CA ARG A 185 6.94 -7.83 -8.43
C ARG A 185 8.03 -6.92 -8.98
#